data_AF-A0AAP0R3V3-F1
#
_entry.id   AF-A0AAP0R3V3-F1
#
_cell.length_a   1.000
_cell.length_b   1.000
_cell.length_c   1.000
_cell.angle_alpha   90.00
_cell.angle_beta   90.00
_cell.angle_gamma   90.00
#
_symmetry.space_group_name_H-M   'P 1'
#
loop_
_entity.id
_entity.type
_entity.pdbx_description
1 polymer ?
#
loop_
_entity_poly.entity_id
_entity_poly.type
_entity_poly.pdbx_seq_one_letter_code
_entity_poly.pdbx_strand_id
1 'polypeptide(L)'
;MRLHPIVPLFVWSNVDLRGCDFRLSTFAICCWLQLGLTIVKQVTAQLVHCFDWELPEGMLPTELDMTEEFSLVTPRAKHLLAIPSYCLNI
;
A
#
# COMPACT_ATOMS: atom_id res chain seq x y z
N MET A 1 22.19 -7.51 14.30
CA MET A 1 21.44 -8.47 13.45
C MET A 1 21.24 -7.83 12.09
N ARG A 2 21.84 -8.41 11.04
CA ARG A 2 21.83 -7.89 9.68
C ARG A 2 20.46 -8.18 9.03
N LEU A 3 19.63 -7.15 8.90
CA LEU A 3 18.45 -7.18 8.05
C LEU A 3 18.92 -7.20 6.60
N HIS A 4 18.73 -8.32 5.91
CA HIS A 4 18.75 -8.35 4.45
C HIS A 4 17.69 -7.34 3.96
N PRO A 5 18.04 -6.38 3.09
CA PRO A 5 17.04 -5.49 2.53
C PRO A 5 16.16 -6.34 1.60
N ILE A 6 14.93 -6.62 2.02
CA ILE A 6 13.87 -7.02 1.12
C ILE A 6 13.58 -5.77 0.28
N VAL A 7 14.36 -5.58 -0.78
CA VAL A 7 14.10 -4.51 -1.74
C VAL A 7 12.77 -4.88 -2.40
N PRO A 8 11.71 -4.07 -2.23
CA PRO A 8 10.45 -4.35 -2.90
C PRO A 8 10.68 -4.39 -4.40
N LEU A 9 10.17 -5.43 -5.07
CA LEU A 9 10.29 -5.70 -6.51
C LEU A 9 9.95 -4.47 -7.39
N PHE A 10 9.17 -3.54 -6.84
CA PHE A 10 8.80 -2.26 -7.44
C PHE A 10 10.02 -1.36 -7.79
N VAL A 11 11.13 -1.42 -7.05
CA VAL A 11 12.33 -0.60 -7.34
C VAL A 11 12.97 -0.97 -8.68
N TRP A 12 12.83 -2.23 -9.11
CA TRP A 12 13.40 -2.74 -10.37
C TRP A 12 12.46 -2.64 -11.56
N SER A 13 11.17 -2.40 -11.31
CA SER A 13 10.16 -2.30 -12.36
C SER A 13 9.83 -0.83 -12.59
N ASN A 14 10.34 -0.25 -13.68
CA ASN A 14 9.97 1.09 -14.13
C ASN A 14 8.54 1.07 -14.69
N VAL A 15 7.56 0.78 -13.84
CA VAL A 15 6.13 0.87 -14.17
C VAL A 15 5.73 2.31 -13.93
N ASP A 16 5.95 3.14 -14.95
CA ASP A 16 5.55 4.53 -14.91
C ASP A 16 4.05 4.67 -15.20
N LEU A 17 3.23 4.66 -14.14
CA LEU A 17 1.80 4.93 -14.22
C LEU A 17 1.47 6.40 -14.56
N ARG A 18 2.48 7.27 -14.73
CA ARG A 18 2.30 8.66 -15.18
C ARG A 18 2.12 8.76 -16.69
N GLY A 19 2.47 7.70 -17.44
CA GLY A 19 2.30 7.63 -18.90
C GLY A 19 0.86 7.35 -19.30
N CYS A 20 0.00 8.38 -19.31
CA CYS A 20 -1.32 8.32 -19.96
C CYS A 20 -1.18 8.37 -21.49
N ASP A 21 -0.44 7.44 -22.09
CA ASP A 21 -0.38 7.28 -23.54
C ASP A 21 -1.53 6.41 -24.01
N PHE A 22 -2.72 7.01 -24.06
CA PHE A 22 -3.87 6.43 -24.76
C PHE A 22 -4.42 7.42 -25.76
N ARG A 23 -4.01 7.20 -27.02
CA ARG A 23 -4.71 7.68 -28.20
C ARG A 23 -6.21 7.35 -28.02
N LEU A 24 -7.00 8.40 -27.74
CA LEU A 24 -8.46 8.48 -27.77
C LEU A 24 -9.32 8.14 -26.53
N SER A 25 -8.81 7.87 -25.31
CA SER A 25 -9.70 7.75 -24.12
C SER A 25 -9.40 8.71 -22.97
N THR A 26 -10.25 9.74 -22.91
CA THR A 26 -10.75 10.58 -21.80
C THR A 26 -9.79 10.97 -20.66
N PHE A 27 -9.36 12.25 -20.69
CA PHE A 27 -8.70 13.02 -19.62
C PHE A 27 -9.23 12.74 -18.19
N ALA A 28 -10.52 12.46 -18.05
CA ALA A 28 -11.15 12.15 -16.78
C ALA A 28 -10.48 10.95 -16.07
N ILE A 29 -10.27 9.83 -16.74
CA ILE A 29 -9.70 8.62 -16.11
C ILE A 29 -8.27 8.87 -15.64
N CYS A 30 -7.47 9.57 -16.45
CA CYS A 30 -6.08 9.91 -16.12
C CYS A 30 -5.99 10.84 -14.90
N CYS A 31 -6.82 11.87 -14.84
CA CYS A 31 -6.86 12.80 -13.71
C CYS A 31 -7.25 12.08 -12.41
N TRP A 32 -8.25 11.20 -12.49
CA TRP A 32 -8.74 10.44 -11.33
C TRP A 32 -7.68 9.43 -10.86
N LEU A 33 -6.98 8.77 -11.79
CA LEU A 33 -5.88 7.87 -11.48
C LEU A 33 -4.71 8.60 -10.81
N GLN A 34 -4.30 9.76 -11.35
CA GLN A 34 -3.22 10.57 -10.77
C GLN A 34 -3.56 11.07 -9.37
N LEU A 35 -4.81 11.51 -9.16
CA LEU A 35 -5.29 11.94 -7.85
C LEU A 35 -5.29 10.77 -6.85
N GLY A 36 -5.84 9.62 -7.26
CA GLY A 36 -5.85 8.40 -6.44
C GLY A 36 -4.45 7.97 -6.02
N LEU A 37 -3.50 7.96 -6.97
CA LEU A 37 -2.09 7.65 -6.67
C LEU A 37 -1.47 8.64 -5.68
N THR A 38 -1.78 9.92 -5.80
CA THR A 38 -1.25 10.96 -4.89
C THR A 38 -1.80 10.78 -3.48
N ILE A 39 -3.11 10.52 -3.34
CA ILE A 39 -3.76 10.27 -2.06
C ILE A 39 -3.17 9.03 -1.39
N VAL A 40 -3.07 7.91 -2.12
CA VAL A 40 -2.50 6.66 -1.59
C VAL A 40 -1.06 6.90 -1.13
N LYS A 41 -0.22 7.54 -1.95
CA LYS A 41 1.16 7.87 -1.56
C LYS A 41 1.22 8.70 -0.28
N GLN A 42 0.40 9.75 -0.18
CA GLN A 42 0.40 10.64 0.96
C GLN A 42 -0.05 9.93 2.24
N VAL A 43 -1.18 9.22 2.17
CA VAL A 43 -1.74 8.49 3.31
C VAL A 43 -0.77 7.40 3.75
N THR A 44 -0.22 6.61 2.83
CA THR A 44 0.76 5.57 3.16
C THR A 44 2.04 6.16 3.77
N ALA A 45 2.55 7.28 3.24
CA ALA A 45 3.72 7.94 3.81
C ALA A 45 3.47 8.42 5.25
N GLN A 46 2.29 9.01 5.51
CA GLN A 46 1.91 9.45 6.85
C GLN A 46 1.75 8.28 7.82
N LEU A 47 1.10 7.18 7.38
CA LEU A 47 0.88 6.00 8.19
C LEU A 47 2.19 5.29 8.58
N VAL A 48 3.15 5.20 7.65
CA VAL A 48 4.46 4.56 7.91
C VAL A 48 5.39 5.47 8.72
N HIS A 49 5.28 6.78 8.57
CA HIS A 49 6.16 7.72 9.28
C HIS A 49 5.71 7.99 10.72
N CYS A 50 4.40 8.05 10.98
CA CYS A 50 3.88 8.46 12.29
C CYS A 50 3.57 7.29 13.23
N PHE A 51 3.41 6.08 12.69
CA PHE A 51 2.96 4.92 13.45
C PHE A 51 3.86 3.72 13.23
N ASP A 52 4.24 3.11 14.34
CA ASP A 52 4.73 1.75 14.38
C ASP A 52 3.50 0.82 14.39
N TRP A 53 3.55 -0.24 13.62
CA TRP A 53 2.41 -1.14 13.42
C TRP A 53 2.68 -2.48 14.08
N GLU A 54 1.82 -2.85 15.03
CA GLU A 54 1.87 -4.15 15.70
C GLU A 54 0.62 -4.97 15.37
N LEU A 55 0.78 -6.28 15.19
CA LEU A 55 -0.37 -7.18 15.01
C LEU A 55 -1.00 -7.49 16.38
N PRO A 56 -2.35 -7.52 16.48
CA PRO A 56 -3.01 -7.90 17.71
C PRO A 56 -2.58 -9.32 18.13
N GLU A 57 -2.49 -9.52 19.44
CA GLU A 57 -2.22 -10.83 20.07
C GLU A 57 -0.85 -11.45 19.75
N GLY A 58 0.10 -10.68 19.23
CA GLY A 58 1.44 -11.19 18.88
C GLY A 58 1.43 -12.16 17.69
N MET A 59 0.38 -12.10 16.86
CA MET A 59 0.22 -12.90 15.65
C MET A 59 1.44 -12.74 14.74
N LEU A 60 1.96 -13.85 14.21
CA LEU A 60 3.08 -13.81 13.28
C LEU A 60 2.60 -13.33 11.90
N PRO A 61 3.44 -12.60 11.13
CA PRO A 61 3.10 -12.18 9.77
C PRO A 61 2.71 -13.36 8.85
N THR A 62 3.20 -14.56 9.15
CA THR A 62 2.96 -15.80 8.41
C THR A 62 1.56 -16.38 8.64
N GLU A 63 0.89 -16.01 9.72
CA GLU A 63 -0.48 -16.46 10.05
C GLU A 63 -1.55 -15.58 9.41
N LEU A 64 -1.12 -14.51 8.74
CA LEU A 64 -1.96 -13.52 8.13
C LEU A 64 -2.51 -14.05 6.79
N ASP A 65 -3.78 -14.43 6.79
CA ASP A 65 -4.49 -14.99 5.64
C ASP A 65 -4.66 -13.96 4.50
N MET A 66 -3.83 -14.00 3.47
CA MET A 66 -3.84 -13.05 2.35
C MET A 66 -4.85 -13.40 1.24
N THR A 67 -5.84 -14.26 1.52
CA THR A 67 -6.88 -14.60 0.54
C THR A 67 -7.71 -13.35 0.20
N GLU A 68 -8.03 -13.16 -1.08
CA GLU A 68 -8.83 -12.03 -1.59
C GLU A 68 -10.28 -12.47 -1.86
N GLU A 69 -11.21 -11.53 -1.72
CA GLU A 69 -12.59 -11.71 -2.17
C GLU A 69 -12.75 -11.12 -3.58
N PHE A 70 -13.27 -11.92 -4.50
CA PHE A 70 -13.42 -11.50 -5.90
C PHE A 70 -14.65 -10.59 -6.08
N SER A 71 -14.42 -9.30 -6.29
CA SER A 71 -15.46 -8.29 -6.56
C SER A 71 -14.91 -7.16 -7.44
N LEU A 72 -15.71 -6.13 -7.72
CA LEU A 72 -15.33 -4.94 -8.52
C LEU A 72 -14.08 -4.24 -7.95
N VAL A 73 -13.98 -4.23 -6.63
CA VAL A 73 -12.75 -3.98 -5.89
C VAL A 73 -12.37 -5.33 -5.28
N THR A 74 -11.10 -5.69 -5.28
CA THR A 74 -10.62 -6.97 -4.70
C THR A 74 -10.05 -6.72 -3.29
N PRO A 75 -10.90 -6.57 -2.25
CA PRO A 75 -10.41 -6.48 -0.89
C PRO A 75 -9.90 -7.84 -0.42
N ARG A 76 -9.12 -7.80 0.66
CA ARG A 76 -8.75 -9.01 1.40
C ARG A 76 -10.02 -9.63 2.04
N ALA A 77 -10.14 -10.95 1.97
CA ALA A 77 -11.28 -11.71 2.50
C ALA A 77 -11.41 -11.60 4.03
N LYS A 78 -10.29 -11.37 4.74
CA LYS A 78 -10.27 -11.01 6.16
C LYS A 78 -9.67 -9.63 6.34
N HIS A 79 -10.35 -8.79 7.13
CA HIS A 79 -9.86 -7.46 7.45
C HIS A 79 -8.49 -7.53 8.13
N LEU A 80 -7.55 -6.70 7.68
CA LEU A 80 -6.27 -6.52 8.36
C LEU A 80 -6.51 -5.68 9.62
N LEU A 81 -6.24 -6.28 10.77
CA LEU A 81 -6.20 -5.57 12.04
C LEU A 81 -4.75 -5.28 12.38
N ALA A 82 -4.42 -4.02 12.59
CA ALA A 82 -3.11 -3.58 13.04
C ALA A 82 -3.31 -2.48 14.08
N ILE A 83 -2.58 -2.57 15.19
CA ILE A 83 -2.63 -1.62 16.29
C ILE A 83 -1.56 -0.57 16.02
N PRO A 84 -1.94 0.70 15.80
CA PRO A 84 -0.97 1.77 15.64
C PRO A 84 -0.42 2.17 17.01
N SER A 85 0.89 2.06 17.20
CA SER A 85 1.62 2.72 18.28
C SER A 85 2.27 3.98 17.72
N TYR A 86 2.16 5.11 18.43
CA TYR A 86 2.81 6.33 17.98
C TYR A 86 4.32 6.14 18.04
N CYS A 87 5.02 6.43 16.94
CA CYS A 87 6.46 6.62 16.95
C CYS A 87 6.75 7.92 17.75
N LEU A 88 6.78 7.84 19.08
CA LEU A 88 7.21 8.94 19.93
C LEU A 88 8.70 9.17 19.70
N ASN A 89 9.04 9.98 18.70
CA ASN A 89 10.38 10.56 18.58
C ASN A 89 10.36 11.97 19.20
N ILE A 90 10.16 12.00 20.52
CA ILE A 90 10.47 13.14 21.40
C ILE A 90 11.71 12.78 22.20
#